data_AF-A0A9D2EWS4-F1
#
_entry.id   AF-A0A9D2EWS4-F1
#
_cell.length_a   1.000
_cell.length_b   1.000
_cell.length_c   1.000
_cell.angle_alpha   90.00
_cell.angle_beta   90.00
_cell.angle_gamma   90.00
#
_symmetry.space_group_name_H-M   'P 1'
#
loop_
_entity.id
_entity.type
_entity.pdbx_description
1 polymer ?
#
loop_
_entity_poly.entity_id
_entity_poly.type
_entity_poly.pdbx_seq_one_letter_code
_entity_poly.pdbx_strand_id
1 'polypeptide(L)'
;MAENLYLYAVARIRSREQALLSASFLQQLISAPDYEACLNMLREKGWGEKESDDPDRMFAAEREKTWDLMRELLGDVSVFDVFLYGNDFHNLKVAIKECRSRKRIPDLYMDQGCVPVEVIRKAADTGEFDVLPERMQGPAAEARRVFLQTGNGQLCDLILDKAALEAVYGAGKQSGNEFLALYGELTAACADIKIAVRGAAAGKDRDFLMKALAACDSVRTDELADAAAEGREAVAEYLERTDYHEGADALRQSLSAFERWCDDLIMKKIRPQLYNAFGLGPLAAYILARENEIKSVRMILAGKRSGLQEETVRERIRETYV
;
A
#
# COMPACT_ATOMS: atom_id res chain seq x y z
N MET A 1 25.77 20.46 -2.51
CA MET A 1 26.06 19.02 -2.67
C MET A 1 24.79 18.19 -2.79
N ALA A 2 23.79 18.36 -1.91
CA ALA A 2 22.50 17.65 -2.01
C ALA A 2 21.72 17.93 -3.33
N GLU A 3 21.67 19.17 -3.82
CA GLU A 3 20.95 19.51 -5.07
C GLU A 3 21.52 18.82 -6.32
N ASN A 4 22.86 18.72 -6.44
CA ASN A 4 23.50 18.04 -7.57
C ASN A 4 23.28 16.51 -7.52
N LEU A 5 23.13 15.94 -6.32
CA LEU A 5 22.86 14.51 -6.14
C LEU A 5 21.44 14.17 -6.63
N TYR A 6 20.45 15.00 -6.33
CA TYR A 6 19.10 14.81 -6.85
C TYR A 6 19.00 15.02 -8.36
N LEU A 7 19.75 15.96 -8.95
CA LEU A 7 19.71 16.16 -10.41
C LEU A 7 20.18 14.91 -11.17
N TYR A 8 21.30 14.32 -10.76
CA TYR A 8 21.79 13.07 -11.33
C TYR A 8 20.81 11.92 -11.12
N ALA A 9 20.29 11.78 -9.90
CA ALA A 9 19.33 10.74 -9.56
C ALA A 9 18.05 10.85 -10.41
N VAL A 10 17.47 12.05 -10.55
CA VAL A 10 16.28 12.28 -11.38
C VAL A 10 16.57 11.94 -12.85
N ALA A 11 17.71 12.34 -13.41
CA ALA A 11 18.07 11.98 -14.78
C ALA A 11 18.16 10.45 -14.96
N ARG A 12 18.69 9.73 -13.97
CA ARG A 12 18.73 8.26 -13.98
C ARG A 12 17.34 7.64 -13.89
N ILE A 13 16.46 8.18 -13.04
CA ILE A 13 15.06 7.76 -12.93
C ILE A 13 14.32 7.94 -14.25
N ARG A 14 14.47 9.07 -14.94
CA ARG A 14 13.85 9.32 -16.26
C ARG A 14 14.19 8.26 -17.29
N SER A 15 15.46 7.81 -17.31
CA SER A 15 15.87 6.71 -18.18
C SER A 15 15.22 5.38 -17.79
N ARG A 16 14.97 5.14 -16.50
CA ARG A 16 14.37 3.92 -15.96
C ARG A 16 12.84 3.90 -16.07
N GLU A 17 12.19 5.06 -16.15
CA GLU A 17 10.75 5.17 -16.40
C GLU A 17 10.33 4.56 -17.75
N GLN A 18 11.22 4.54 -18.75
CA GLN A 18 10.97 3.87 -20.03
C GLN A 18 10.79 2.34 -19.90
N ALA A 19 11.28 1.75 -18.81
CA ALA A 19 11.14 0.33 -18.51
C ALA A 19 9.88 0.01 -17.67
N LEU A 20 9.13 1.03 -17.24
CA LEU A 20 7.82 0.85 -16.63
C LEU A 20 6.82 0.28 -17.65
N LEU A 21 5.82 -0.41 -17.15
CA LEU A 21 4.72 -1.00 -17.90
C LEU A 21 3.71 0.09 -18.23
N SER A 22 3.52 0.32 -19.53
CA SER A 22 2.48 1.20 -20.04
C SER A 22 1.09 0.57 -19.90
N ALA A 23 0.05 1.40 -19.98
CA ALA A 23 -1.33 0.91 -20.06
C ALA A 23 -1.52 -0.08 -21.22
N SER A 24 -0.89 0.18 -22.38
CA SER A 24 -0.95 -0.72 -23.54
C SER A 24 -0.32 -2.08 -23.27
N PHE A 25 0.79 -2.16 -22.54
CA PHE A 25 1.40 -3.42 -22.18
C PHE A 25 0.53 -4.22 -21.21
N LEU A 26 -0.08 -3.57 -20.21
CA LEU A 26 -1.05 -4.23 -19.34
C LEU A 26 -2.24 -4.79 -20.13
N GLN A 27 -2.73 -4.08 -21.14
CA GLN A 27 -3.77 -4.61 -22.04
C GLN A 27 -3.31 -5.85 -22.81
N GLN A 28 -2.06 -5.88 -23.27
CA GLN A 28 -1.51 -7.07 -23.92
C GLN A 28 -1.43 -8.26 -22.96
N LEU A 29 -1.06 -8.05 -21.69
CA LEU A 29 -1.08 -9.11 -20.67
C LEU A 29 -2.49 -9.64 -20.41
N ILE A 30 -3.51 -8.77 -20.38
CA ILE A 30 -4.91 -9.21 -20.24
C ILE A 30 -5.33 -10.08 -21.42
N SER A 31 -4.94 -9.71 -22.64
CA SER A 31 -5.33 -10.44 -23.85
C SER A 31 -4.40 -11.60 -24.20
N ALA A 32 -3.41 -11.90 -23.36
CA ALA A 32 -2.57 -13.07 -23.51
C ALA A 32 -3.42 -14.35 -23.38
N PRO A 33 -3.13 -15.40 -24.17
CA PRO A 33 -3.98 -16.60 -24.23
C PRO A 33 -4.04 -17.36 -22.90
N ASP A 34 -2.95 -17.39 -22.16
CA ASP A 34 -2.83 -18.13 -20.91
C ASP A 34 -1.81 -17.50 -19.95
N TYR A 35 -1.70 -18.12 -18.78
CA TYR A 35 -0.82 -17.70 -17.70
C TYR A 35 0.66 -17.75 -18.08
N GLU A 36 1.09 -18.75 -18.85
CA GLU A 36 2.49 -18.91 -19.27
C GLU A 36 2.89 -17.85 -20.29
N ALA A 37 1.98 -17.51 -21.21
CA ALA A 37 2.18 -16.41 -22.15
C ALA A 37 2.39 -15.08 -21.42
N CYS A 38 1.62 -14.80 -20.35
CA CYS A 38 1.84 -13.61 -19.51
C CYS A 38 3.24 -13.60 -18.88
N LEU A 39 3.68 -14.71 -18.29
CA LEU A 39 5.01 -14.80 -17.67
C LEU A 39 6.12 -14.60 -18.71
N ASN A 40 5.99 -15.17 -19.90
CA ASN A 40 6.96 -15.00 -20.97
C ASN A 40 7.04 -13.55 -21.45
N MET A 41 5.90 -12.88 -21.65
CA MET A 41 5.88 -11.45 -22.00
C MET A 41 6.55 -10.58 -20.92
N LEU A 42 6.32 -10.89 -19.65
CA LEU A 42 6.97 -10.19 -18.52
C LEU A 42 8.49 -10.40 -18.55
N ARG A 43 8.96 -11.63 -18.78
CA ARG A 43 10.39 -11.94 -18.91
C ARG A 43 11.05 -11.23 -20.09
N GLU A 44 10.38 -11.18 -21.24
CA GLU A 44 10.84 -10.42 -22.40
C GLU A 44 10.96 -8.92 -22.10
N LYS A 45 10.06 -8.40 -21.24
CA LYS A 45 10.12 -7.03 -20.71
C LYS A 45 11.20 -6.84 -19.64
N GLY A 46 11.86 -7.91 -19.19
CA GLY A 46 12.96 -7.89 -18.21
C GLY A 46 12.55 -8.13 -16.77
N TRP A 47 11.31 -8.59 -16.52
CA TRP A 47 10.81 -8.88 -15.18
C TRP A 47 11.32 -10.22 -14.65
N GLY A 48 11.70 -10.21 -13.36
CA GLY A 48 12.19 -11.38 -12.64
C GLY A 48 13.64 -11.74 -12.95
N GLU A 49 14.03 -12.95 -12.53
CA GLU A 49 15.31 -13.57 -12.84
C GLU A 49 15.13 -14.62 -13.94
N LYS A 50 16.20 -14.93 -14.68
CA LYS A 50 16.13 -15.79 -15.87
C LYS A 50 15.72 -17.25 -15.58
N GLU A 51 15.73 -17.69 -14.32
CA GLU A 51 15.62 -19.10 -13.93
C GLU A 51 14.47 -19.42 -12.95
N SER A 52 13.54 -18.48 -12.69
CA SER A 52 12.41 -18.71 -11.78
C SER A 52 11.05 -18.66 -12.49
N ASP A 53 10.24 -19.70 -12.28
CA ASP A 53 8.82 -19.76 -12.70
C ASP A 53 7.86 -19.25 -11.62
N ASP A 54 8.36 -18.94 -10.42
CA ASP A 54 7.55 -18.41 -9.32
C ASP A 54 7.30 -16.89 -9.50
N PRO A 55 6.03 -16.45 -9.67
CA PRO A 55 5.70 -15.03 -9.76
C PRO A 55 6.03 -14.25 -8.51
N ASP A 56 5.95 -14.84 -7.32
CA ASP A 56 6.24 -14.10 -6.10
C ASP A 56 7.74 -13.78 -6.00
N ARG A 57 8.60 -14.68 -6.48
CA ARG A 57 10.03 -14.37 -6.70
C ARG A 57 10.25 -13.31 -7.77
N MET A 58 9.50 -13.34 -8.86
CA MET A 58 9.56 -12.28 -9.88
C MET A 58 9.21 -10.91 -9.27
N PHE A 59 8.15 -10.84 -8.47
CA PHE A 59 7.75 -9.60 -7.79
C PHE A 59 8.79 -9.15 -6.76
N ALA A 60 9.34 -10.06 -5.97
CA ALA A 60 10.41 -9.76 -5.03
C ALA A 60 11.64 -9.18 -5.73
N ALA A 61 12.06 -9.79 -6.85
CA ALA A 61 13.18 -9.32 -7.66
C ALA A 61 12.94 -7.91 -8.22
N GLU A 62 11.73 -7.59 -8.71
CA GLU A 62 11.42 -6.23 -9.20
C GLU A 62 11.44 -5.18 -8.08
N ARG A 63 10.99 -5.54 -6.87
CA ARG A 63 11.14 -4.66 -5.70
C ARG A 63 12.60 -4.45 -5.35
N GLU A 64 13.38 -5.52 -5.27
CA GLU A 64 14.80 -5.46 -4.94
C GLU A 64 15.58 -4.61 -5.94
N LYS A 65 15.39 -4.83 -7.26
CA LYS A 65 15.95 -3.98 -8.32
C LYS A 65 15.63 -2.49 -8.11
N THR A 66 14.41 -2.19 -7.67
CA THR A 66 13.98 -0.81 -7.42
C THR A 66 14.69 -0.21 -6.21
N TRP A 67 14.76 -0.93 -5.10
CA TRP A 67 15.44 -0.46 -3.90
C TRP A 67 16.96 -0.42 -4.04
N ASP A 68 17.57 -1.34 -4.80
CA ASP A 68 19.00 -1.28 -5.16
C ASP A 68 19.31 -0.03 -5.98
N LEU A 69 18.45 0.31 -6.94
CA LEU A 69 18.59 1.56 -7.68
C LEU A 69 18.51 2.77 -6.73
N MET A 70 17.58 2.78 -5.77
CA MET A 70 17.51 3.89 -4.80
C MET A 70 18.76 3.98 -3.92
N ARG A 71 19.30 2.83 -3.48
CA ARG A 71 20.56 2.76 -2.72
C ARG A 71 21.75 3.22 -3.54
N GLU A 72 21.84 2.83 -4.82
CA GLU A 72 22.86 3.29 -5.76
C GLU A 72 22.82 4.82 -5.90
N LEU A 73 21.62 5.40 -5.98
CA LEU A 73 21.43 6.83 -6.23
C LEU A 73 21.61 7.72 -5.00
N LEU A 74 21.17 7.27 -3.82
CA LEU A 74 21.12 8.10 -2.61
C LEU A 74 22.06 7.65 -1.50
N GLY A 75 22.50 6.39 -1.50
CA GLY A 75 23.20 5.76 -0.39
C GLY A 75 22.27 5.48 0.79
N ASP A 76 21.76 6.53 1.43
CA ASP A 76 20.74 6.44 2.48
C ASP A 76 19.33 6.59 1.88
N VAL A 77 18.51 5.57 2.07
CA VAL A 77 17.14 5.48 1.55
C VAL A 77 16.08 5.64 2.65
N SER A 78 16.48 5.95 3.88
CA SER A 78 15.56 6.09 5.04
C SER A 78 14.49 7.16 4.83
N VAL A 79 14.75 8.13 3.94
CA VAL A 79 13.75 9.12 3.49
C VAL A 79 12.50 8.48 2.86
N PHE A 80 12.60 7.24 2.38
CA PHE A 80 11.50 6.46 1.79
C PHE A 80 10.91 5.41 2.72
N ASP A 81 11.36 5.33 3.98
CA ASP A 81 10.89 4.35 4.97
C ASP A 81 9.37 4.38 5.16
N VAL A 82 8.74 5.54 4.96
CA VAL A 82 7.28 5.70 5.03
C VAL A 82 6.53 4.72 4.11
N PHE A 83 7.11 4.32 2.98
CA PHE A 83 6.52 3.34 2.06
C PHE A 83 6.54 1.91 2.61
N LEU A 84 7.40 1.63 3.59
CA LEU A 84 7.65 0.30 4.14
C LEU A 84 6.94 0.08 5.48
N TYR A 85 6.41 1.12 6.12
CA TYR A 85 5.75 1.00 7.43
C TYR A 85 4.59 0.01 7.42
N GLY A 86 3.82 -0.06 6.32
CA GLY A 86 2.76 -1.06 6.17
C GLY A 86 3.27 -2.51 6.31
N ASN A 87 4.49 -2.79 5.82
CA ASN A 87 5.11 -4.12 5.94
C ASN A 87 5.49 -4.41 7.40
N ASP A 88 6.08 -3.43 8.10
CA ASP A 88 6.44 -3.58 9.52
C ASP A 88 5.21 -3.89 10.39
N PHE A 89 4.11 -3.15 10.21
CA PHE A 89 2.87 -3.38 10.96
C PHE A 89 2.18 -4.69 10.56
N HIS A 90 2.23 -5.09 9.28
CA HIS A 90 1.79 -6.41 8.86
C HIS A 90 2.57 -7.53 9.57
N ASN A 91 3.89 -7.43 9.58
CA ASN A 91 4.76 -8.38 10.26
C ASN A 91 4.49 -8.45 11.76
N LEU A 92 4.21 -7.30 12.39
CA LEU A 92 3.82 -7.23 13.80
C LEU A 92 2.47 -7.92 14.07
N LYS A 93 1.47 -7.75 13.20
CA LYS A 93 0.18 -8.47 13.30
C LYS A 93 0.39 -9.98 13.25
N VAL A 94 1.19 -10.45 12.29
CA VAL A 94 1.51 -11.88 12.14
C VAL A 94 2.21 -12.39 13.40
N ALA A 95 3.26 -11.72 13.85
CA ALA A 95 4.04 -12.11 15.02
C ALA A 95 3.19 -12.22 16.30
N ILE A 96 2.34 -11.22 16.58
CA ILE A 96 1.46 -11.25 17.77
C ILE A 96 0.46 -12.40 17.71
N LYS A 97 -0.07 -12.71 16.52
CA LYS A 97 -0.99 -13.85 16.34
C LYS A 97 -0.29 -15.20 16.51
N GLU A 98 0.98 -15.31 16.13
CA GLU A 98 1.79 -16.52 16.32
C GLU A 98 2.02 -16.87 17.79
N CYS A 99 2.08 -15.88 18.69
CA CYS A 99 2.32 -16.09 20.12
C CYS A 99 1.32 -17.08 20.76
N ARG A 100 0.07 -17.13 20.27
CA ARG A 100 -0.96 -18.05 20.77
C ARG A 100 -0.97 -19.40 20.06
N SER A 101 -0.73 -19.42 18.76
CA SER A 101 -0.82 -20.65 17.95
C SER A 101 0.41 -21.55 18.15
N ARG A 102 1.56 -20.99 18.56
CA ARG A 102 2.89 -21.65 18.57
C ARG A 102 3.25 -22.34 17.24
N LYS A 103 2.52 -22.03 16.17
CA LYS A 103 2.75 -22.53 14.82
C LYS A 103 3.38 -21.40 14.03
N ARG A 104 4.61 -21.66 13.58
CA ARG A 104 5.34 -20.77 12.68
C ARG A 104 4.80 -20.96 11.28
N ILE A 105 4.44 -19.87 10.61
CA ILE A 105 4.03 -19.89 9.21
C ILE A 105 4.95 -18.89 8.46
N PRO A 106 6.08 -19.37 7.92
CA PRO A 106 7.10 -18.53 7.29
C PRO A 106 6.53 -17.62 6.19
N ASP A 107 5.56 -18.11 5.41
CA ASP A 107 5.04 -17.44 4.22
C ASP A 107 4.03 -16.31 4.51
N LEU A 108 3.84 -15.92 5.78
CA LEU A 108 2.94 -14.83 6.16
C LEU A 108 3.65 -13.48 6.34
N TYR A 109 4.97 -13.48 6.47
CA TYR A 109 5.73 -12.26 6.67
C TYR A 109 6.01 -11.57 5.33
N MET A 110 5.97 -10.25 5.35
CA MET A 110 6.38 -9.40 4.24
C MET A 110 7.89 -9.14 4.34
N ASP A 111 8.57 -9.29 3.21
CA ASP A 111 9.93 -8.83 3.05
C ASP A 111 10.00 -7.29 2.96
N GLN A 112 11.21 -6.73 3.08
CA GLN A 112 11.47 -5.28 2.91
C GLN A 112 10.66 -4.40 3.88
N GLY A 113 10.79 -4.65 5.19
CA GLY A 113 10.42 -3.71 6.24
C GLY A 113 11.61 -2.86 6.69
N CYS A 114 11.34 -1.81 7.48
CA CYS A 114 12.40 -1.07 8.16
C CYS A 114 12.96 -1.85 9.36
N VAL A 115 12.17 -2.78 9.91
CA VAL A 115 12.56 -3.59 11.06
C VAL A 115 12.72 -5.06 10.63
N PRO A 116 13.85 -5.71 10.95
CA PRO A 116 14.02 -7.13 10.66
C PRO A 116 12.91 -7.97 11.31
N VAL A 117 12.34 -8.91 10.54
CA VAL A 117 11.24 -9.79 10.99
C VAL A 117 11.58 -10.49 12.29
N GLU A 118 12.81 -10.98 12.46
CA GLU A 118 13.24 -11.67 13.68
C GLU A 118 13.22 -10.76 14.93
N VAL A 119 13.42 -9.45 14.77
CA VAL A 119 13.32 -8.48 15.87
C VAL A 119 11.85 -8.29 16.25
N ILE A 120 10.97 -8.09 15.26
CA ILE A 120 9.51 -7.99 15.47
C ILE A 120 8.98 -9.23 16.18
N ARG A 121 9.40 -10.41 15.72
CA ARG A 121 8.99 -11.71 16.27
C ARG A 121 9.43 -11.87 17.71
N LYS A 122 10.71 -11.61 17.99
CA LYS A 122 11.26 -11.69 19.35
C LYS A 122 10.51 -10.75 20.29
N ALA A 123 10.26 -9.50 19.87
CA ALA A 123 9.51 -8.52 20.65
C ALA A 123 8.06 -8.98 20.95
N ALA A 124 7.37 -9.54 19.95
CA ALA A 124 6.02 -10.09 20.14
C ALA A 124 6.01 -11.28 21.11
N ASP A 125 7.00 -12.18 21.02
CA ASP A 125 7.11 -13.35 21.89
C ASP A 125 7.39 -12.96 23.35
N THR A 126 8.42 -12.13 23.59
CA THR A 126 8.82 -11.71 24.95
C THR A 126 7.86 -10.67 25.54
N GLY A 127 7.20 -9.87 24.70
CA GLY A 127 6.45 -8.68 25.11
C GLY A 127 7.34 -7.47 25.40
N GLU A 128 8.62 -7.53 25.03
CA GLU A 128 9.60 -6.42 25.14
C GLU A 128 9.56 -5.61 23.83
N PHE A 129 8.69 -4.60 23.79
CA PHE A 129 8.46 -3.81 22.58
C PHE A 129 9.35 -2.56 22.48
N ASP A 130 10.12 -2.24 23.51
CA ASP A 130 11.08 -1.13 23.56
C ASP A 130 12.20 -1.24 22.51
N VAL A 131 12.48 -2.46 22.03
CA VAL A 131 13.42 -2.73 20.92
C VAL A 131 12.87 -2.34 19.55
N LEU A 132 11.57 -2.08 19.43
CA LEU A 132 10.92 -1.64 18.18
C LEU A 132 10.95 -0.11 18.06
N PRO A 133 10.80 0.45 16.85
CA PRO A 133 10.61 1.88 16.67
C PRO A 133 9.42 2.41 17.48
N GLU A 134 9.52 3.65 17.99
CA GLU A 134 8.53 4.28 18.88
C GLU A 134 7.08 4.14 18.38
N ARG A 135 6.88 4.37 17.07
CA ARG A 135 5.59 4.24 16.36
C ARG A 135 4.90 2.87 16.55
N MET A 136 5.66 1.80 16.82
CA MET A 136 5.14 0.44 16.96
C MET A 136 4.96 0.02 18.42
N GLN A 137 5.65 0.64 19.39
CA GLN A 137 5.77 0.10 20.75
C GLN A 137 4.42 0.05 21.48
N GLY A 138 3.74 1.21 21.56
CA GLY A 138 2.42 1.32 22.19
C GLY A 138 1.36 0.44 21.54
N PRO A 139 1.15 0.55 20.21
CA PRO A 139 0.21 -0.29 19.48
C PRO A 139 0.49 -1.79 19.62
N ALA A 140 1.76 -2.20 19.61
CA ALA A 140 2.15 -3.60 19.81
C ALA A 140 1.76 -4.11 21.21
N ALA A 141 2.05 -3.32 22.26
CA ALA A 141 1.69 -3.65 23.62
C ALA A 141 0.18 -3.78 23.80
N GLU A 142 -0.59 -2.85 23.24
CA GLU A 142 -2.04 -2.87 23.29
C GLU A 142 -2.62 -4.06 22.53
N ALA A 143 -2.20 -4.27 21.28
CA ALA A 143 -2.69 -5.34 20.42
C ALA A 143 -2.38 -6.72 21.02
N ARG A 144 -1.16 -6.93 21.53
CA ARG A 144 -0.78 -8.18 22.21
C ARG A 144 -1.62 -8.42 23.46
N ARG A 145 -1.81 -7.39 24.31
CA ARG A 145 -2.65 -7.49 25.51
C ARG A 145 -4.08 -7.88 25.16
N VAL A 146 -4.71 -7.17 24.21
CA VAL A 146 -6.08 -7.43 23.77
C VAL A 146 -6.20 -8.84 23.18
N PHE A 147 -5.25 -9.24 22.34
CA PHE A 147 -5.26 -10.56 21.72
C PHE A 147 -5.10 -11.70 22.73
N LEU A 148 -4.19 -11.57 23.71
CA LEU A 148 -4.00 -12.57 24.75
C LEU A 148 -5.20 -12.67 25.72
N GLN A 149 -5.86 -11.55 26.02
CA GLN A 149 -7.01 -11.52 26.93
C GLN A 149 -8.30 -12.04 26.27
N THR A 150 -8.56 -11.65 25.02
CA THR A 150 -9.85 -11.90 24.36
C THR A 150 -9.80 -13.02 23.33
N GLY A 151 -8.62 -13.28 22.77
CA GLY A 151 -8.46 -14.14 21.60
C GLY A 151 -8.97 -13.56 20.29
N ASN A 152 -9.44 -12.32 20.29
CA ASN A 152 -10.06 -11.71 19.13
C ASN A 152 -8.97 -11.16 18.19
N GLY A 153 -8.64 -11.93 17.15
CA GLY A 153 -7.68 -11.52 16.13
C GLY A 153 -8.11 -10.28 15.33
N GLN A 154 -9.41 -10.04 15.19
CA GLN A 154 -9.92 -8.88 14.47
C GLN A 154 -9.69 -7.57 15.23
N LEU A 155 -9.79 -7.58 16.56
CA LEU A 155 -9.45 -6.40 17.37
C LEU A 155 -7.95 -6.11 17.35
N CYS A 156 -7.12 -7.16 17.32
CA CYS A 156 -5.68 -7.02 17.14
C CYS A 156 -5.34 -6.35 15.79
N ASP A 157 -5.99 -6.80 14.70
CA ASP A 157 -5.80 -6.19 13.38
C ASP A 157 -6.24 -4.73 13.38
N LEU A 158 -7.41 -4.42 13.95
CA LEU A 158 -7.95 -3.06 14.04
C LEU A 158 -6.95 -2.07 14.66
N ILE A 159 -6.36 -2.42 15.80
CA ILE A 159 -5.41 -1.58 16.52
C ILE A 159 -4.16 -1.32 15.67
N LEU A 160 -3.60 -2.38 15.09
CA LEU A 160 -2.35 -2.30 14.34
C LEU A 160 -2.51 -1.67 12.95
N ASP A 161 -3.67 -1.88 12.31
CA ASP A 161 -4.00 -1.26 11.02
C ASP A 161 -4.19 0.25 11.20
N LYS A 162 -4.91 0.69 12.23
CA LYS A 162 -5.03 2.11 12.56
C LYS A 162 -3.67 2.74 12.85
N ALA A 163 -2.86 2.10 13.69
CA ALA A 163 -1.53 2.58 14.02
C ALA A 163 -0.60 2.67 12.79
N ALA A 164 -0.75 1.75 11.81
CA ALA A 164 -0.01 1.82 10.56
C ALA A 164 -0.36 3.07 9.76
N LEU A 165 -1.65 3.42 9.67
CA LEU A 165 -2.11 4.64 8.99
C LEU A 165 -1.63 5.91 9.69
N GLU A 166 -1.74 5.96 11.02
CA GLU A 166 -1.23 7.08 11.83
C GLU A 166 0.28 7.25 11.68
N ALA A 167 1.03 6.15 11.64
CA ALA A 167 2.48 6.18 11.42
C ALA A 167 2.85 6.68 10.02
N VAL A 168 2.14 6.24 8.97
CA VAL A 168 2.36 6.69 7.59
C VAL A 168 2.04 8.18 7.44
N TYR A 169 0.89 8.61 7.96
CA TYR A 169 0.48 10.02 7.95
C TYR A 169 1.49 10.89 8.73
N GLY A 170 1.84 10.48 9.95
CA GLY A 170 2.77 11.19 10.83
C GLY A 170 4.16 11.34 10.20
N ALA A 171 4.72 10.27 9.64
CA ALA A 171 6.02 10.32 8.96
C ALA A 171 5.97 11.19 7.70
N GLY A 172 4.88 11.12 6.93
CA GLY A 172 4.65 12.02 5.80
C GLY A 172 4.73 13.50 6.21
N LYS A 173 3.98 13.90 7.25
CA LYS A 173 3.97 15.29 7.77
C LYS A 173 5.31 15.73 8.35
N GLN A 174 6.00 14.85 9.06
CA GLN A 174 7.28 15.15 9.72
C GLN A 174 8.47 15.16 8.75
N SER A 175 8.31 14.61 7.55
CA SER A 175 9.39 14.53 6.54
C SER A 175 9.91 15.88 6.05
N GLY A 176 9.13 16.96 6.20
CA GLY A 176 9.42 18.27 5.60
C GLY A 176 9.36 18.28 4.08
N ASN A 177 8.84 17.21 3.45
CA ASN A 177 8.74 17.06 2.00
C ASN A 177 7.27 16.99 1.55
N GLU A 178 6.87 17.90 0.66
CA GLU A 178 5.48 18.01 0.18
C GLU A 178 4.96 16.72 -0.47
N PHE A 179 5.81 15.98 -1.19
CA PHE A 179 5.42 14.72 -1.83
C PHE A 179 5.10 13.65 -0.79
N LEU A 180 5.97 13.47 0.22
CA LEU A 180 5.77 12.47 1.27
C LEU A 180 4.60 12.85 2.18
N ALA A 181 4.40 14.14 2.46
CA ALA A 181 3.24 14.63 3.17
C ALA A 181 1.94 14.34 2.40
N LEU A 182 1.91 14.58 1.09
CA LEU A 182 0.79 14.24 0.23
C LEU A 182 0.54 12.72 0.17
N TYR A 183 1.60 11.91 0.08
CA TYR A 183 1.48 10.45 0.10
C TYR A 183 0.85 9.96 1.42
N GLY A 184 1.35 10.45 2.56
CA GLY A 184 0.82 10.09 3.88
C GLY A 184 -0.64 10.48 4.05
N GLU A 185 -0.98 11.70 3.63
CA GLU A 185 -2.35 12.22 3.60
C GLU A 185 -3.29 11.33 2.78
N LEU A 186 -2.96 11.10 1.51
CA LEU A 186 -3.80 10.30 0.60
C LEU A 186 -3.90 8.84 1.04
N THR A 187 -2.84 8.28 1.62
CA THR A 187 -2.85 6.90 2.11
C THR A 187 -3.81 6.74 3.29
N ALA A 188 -3.75 7.65 4.27
CA ALA A 188 -4.66 7.65 5.41
C ALA A 188 -6.11 7.91 4.96
N ALA A 189 -6.34 8.97 4.17
CA ALA A 189 -7.67 9.33 3.70
C ALA A 189 -8.34 8.22 2.87
N CYS A 190 -7.63 7.65 1.88
CA CYS A 190 -8.18 6.54 1.09
C CYS A 190 -8.45 5.30 1.94
N ALA A 191 -7.60 5.01 2.93
CA ALA A 191 -7.82 3.88 3.83
C ALA A 191 -9.05 4.10 4.70
N ASP A 192 -9.20 5.28 5.29
CA ASP A 192 -10.35 5.66 6.12
C ASP A 192 -11.66 5.61 5.33
N ILE A 193 -11.68 6.16 4.12
CA ILE A 193 -12.85 6.12 3.23
C ILE A 193 -13.19 4.66 2.87
N LYS A 194 -12.20 3.80 2.60
CA LYS A 194 -12.42 2.36 2.39
C LYS A 194 -12.95 1.64 3.64
N ILE A 195 -12.42 1.98 4.83
CA ILE A 195 -12.87 1.43 6.12
C ILE A 195 -14.34 1.83 6.36
N ALA A 196 -14.70 3.08 6.11
CA ALA A 196 -16.05 3.60 6.23
C ALA A 196 -17.04 2.88 5.30
N VAL A 197 -16.72 2.76 4.01
CA VAL A 197 -17.56 2.04 3.03
C VAL A 197 -17.75 0.57 3.43
N ARG A 198 -16.67 -0.11 3.84
CA ARG A 198 -16.75 -1.52 4.29
C ARG A 198 -17.51 -1.66 5.61
N GLY A 199 -17.33 -0.72 6.54
CA GLY A 199 -18.03 -0.68 7.81
C GLY A 199 -19.53 -0.49 7.62
N ALA A 200 -19.94 0.43 6.75
CA ALA A 200 -21.33 0.62 6.36
C ALA A 200 -21.94 -0.65 5.75
N ALA A 201 -21.24 -1.30 4.83
CA ALA A 201 -21.69 -2.56 4.23
C ALA A 201 -21.79 -3.72 5.25
N ALA A 202 -20.95 -3.70 6.28
CA ALA A 202 -20.95 -4.68 7.36
C ALA A 202 -21.84 -4.31 8.56
N GLY A 203 -22.59 -3.19 8.49
CA GLY A 203 -23.47 -2.72 9.55
C GLY A 203 -22.73 -2.39 10.85
N LYS A 204 -21.51 -1.84 10.76
CA LYS A 204 -20.72 -1.43 11.93
C LYS A 204 -21.25 -0.12 12.50
N ASP A 205 -21.26 -0.03 13.82
CA ASP A 205 -21.64 1.19 14.53
C ASP A 205 -20.52 2.22 14.53
N ARG A 206 -20.88 3.44 14.91
CA ARG A 206 -19.98 4.58 15.04
C ARG A 206 -18.80 4.28 15.96
N ASP A 207 -19.03 3.60 17.08
CA ASP A 207 -17.99 3.29 18.07
C ASP A 207 -16.91 2.36 17.50
N PHE A 208 -17.31 1.38 16.70
CA PHE A 208 -16.38 0.53 15.97
C PHE A 208 -15.58 1.33 14.94
N LEU A 209 -16.26 2.19 14.17
CA LEU A 209 -15.62 3.01 13.13
C LEU A 209 -14.60 3.99 13.72
N MET A 210 -14.92 4.67 14.82
CA MET A 210 -13.98 5.58 15.49
C MET A 210 -12.72 4.89 16.02
N LYS A 211 -12.79 3.59 16.33
CA LYS A 211 -11.62 2.78 16.69
C LYS A 211 -10.80 2.35 15.47
N ALA A 212 -11.39 2.34 14.28
CA ALA A 212 -10.77 1.90 13.04
C ALA A 212 -10.10 3.05 12.28
N LEU A 213 -10.74 4.23 12.24
CA LEU A 213 -10.31 5.39 11.44
C LEU A 213 -9.10 6.10 12.06
N ALA A 214 -8.22 6.59 11.19
CA ALA A 214 -6.98 7.29 11.54
C ALA A 214 -7.04 8.76 11.08
N ALA A 215 -6.95 9.69 12.03
CA ALA A 215 -7.10 11.11 11.73
C ALA A 215 -6.10 11.60 10.66
N CYS A 216 -6.62 12.36 9.69
CA CYS A 216 -5.86 13.06 8.65
C CYS A 216 -6.54 14.41 8.33
N ASP A 217 -5.92 15.26 7.51
CA ASP A 217 -6.38 16.65 7.34
C ASP A 217 -7.61 16.76 6.45
N SER A 218 -7.66 15.91 5.42
CA SER A 218 -8.65 15.97 4.33
C SER A 218 -9.94 15.20 4.63
N VAL A 219 -9.97 14.37 5.67
CA VAL A 219 -11.12 13.57 6.09
C VAL A 219 -11.44 13.82 7.56
N ARG A 220 -12.64 14.32 7.80
CA ARG A 220 -13.23 14.44 9.13
C ARG A 220 -13.75 13.10 9.60
N THR A 221 -12.93 12.36 10.36
CA THR A 221 -13.21 10.98 10.80
C THR A 221 -14.48 10.84 11.65
N ASP A 222 -14.84 11.89 12.40
CA ASP A 222 -16.09 11.98 13.15
C ASP A 222 -17.30 11.94 12.22
N GLU A 223 -17.33 12.84 11.22
CA GLU A 223 -18.43 12.94 10.25
C GLU A 223 -18.47 11.71 9.32
N LEU A 224 -17.30 11.19 8.94
CA LEU A 224 -17.23 9.98 8.12
C LEU A 224 -17.75 8.75 8.88
N ALA A 225 -17.46 8.63 10.18
CA ALA A 225 -17.97 7.55 11.02
C ALA A 225 -19.49 7.64 11.18
N ASP A 226 -20.03 8.85 11.36
CA ASP A 226 -21.48 9.09 11.42
C ASP A 226 -22.15 8.67 10.10
N ALA A 227 -21.63 9.15 8.97
CA ALA A 227 -22.13 8.79 7.64
C ALA A 227 -22.08 7.27 7.38
N ALA A 228 -20.99 6.60 7.75
CA ALA A 228 -20.86 5.16 7.57
C ALA A 228 -21.80 4.34 8.48
N ALA A 229 -22.14 4.83 9.67
CA ALA A 229 -23.13 4.21 10.54
C ALA A 229 -24.55 4.33 9.97
N GLU A 230 -24.84 5.38 9.20
CA GLU A 230 -26.12 5.57 8.51
C GLU A 230 -26.24 4.72 7.24
N GLY A 231 -25.15 4.56 6.50
CA GLY A 231 -25.06 3.62 5.38
C GLY A 231 -24.23 4.13 4.21
N ARG A 232 -24.13 3.30 3.17
CA ARG A 232 -23.27 3.56 2.01
C ARG A 232 -23.63 4.86 1.26
N GLU A 233 -24.91 5.20 1.15
CA GLU A 233 -25.33 6.42 0.46
C GLU A 233 -24.92 7.67 1.24
N ALA A 234 -25.07 7.67 2.57
CA ALA A 234 -24.61 8.77 3.41
C ALA A 234 -23.08 8.96 3.31
N VAL A 235 -22.31 7.87 3.16
CA VAL A 235 -20.86 7.97 2.84
C VAL A 235 -20.64 8.65 1.48
N ALA A 236 -21.42 8.33 0.45
CA ALA A 236 -21.31 9.00 -0.85
C ALA A 236 -21.62 10.49 -0.75
N GLU A 237 -22.71 10.87 -0.07
CA GLU A 237 -23.09 12.27 0.19
C GLU A 237 -22.03 13.04 0.99
N TYR A 238 -21.38 12.38 1.95
CA TYR A 238 -20.22 12.93 2.66
C TYR A 238 -19.08 13.23 1.68
N LEU A 239 -18.69 12.26 0.84
CA LEU A 239 -17.57 12.40 -0.09
C LEU A 239 -17.81 13.50 -1.13
N GLU A 240 -19.04 13.71 -1.60
CA GLU A 240 -19.40 14.81 -2.51
C GLU A 240 -19.03 16.20 -1.98
N ARG A 241 -18.99 16.35 -0.65
CA ARG A 241 -18.68 17.61 0.02
C ARG A 241 -17.19 17.79 0.31
N THR A 242 -16.36 16.87 -0.16
CA THR A 242 -14.90 16.85 0.06
C THR A 242 -14.16 16.88 -1.27
N ASP A 243 -12.82 16.91 -1.21
CA ASP A 243 -11.96 16.75 -2.39
C ASP A 243 -12.07 15.35 -3.04
N TYR A 244 -12.83 14.43 -2.43
CA TYR A 244 -13.03 13.04 -2.84
C TYR A 244 -14.36 12.78 -3.57
N HIS A 245 -15.01 13.81 -4.11
CA HIS A 245 -16.31 13.70 -4.79
C HIS A 245 -16.35 12.66 -5.93
N GLU A 246 -15.27 12.51 -6.71
CA GLU A 246 -15.17 11.44 -7.72
C GLU A 246 -15.31 10.03 -7.11
N GLY A 247 -14.92 9.87 -5.85
CA GLY A 247 -15.09 8.64 -5.08
C GLY A 247 -16.55 8.35 -4.76
N ALA A 248 -17.39 9.37 -4.60
CA ALA A 248 -18.85 9.21 -4.44
C ALA A 248 -19.48 8.64 -5.72
N ASP A 249 -19.13 9.18 -6.88
CA ASP A 249 -19.61 8.70 -8.18
C ASP A 249 -19.17 7.25 -8.42
N ALA A 250 -17.90 6.95 -8.18
CA ALA A 250 -17.37 5.59 -8.28
C ALA A 250 -18.08 4.64 -7.31
N LEU A 251 -18.34 5.09 -6.08
CA LEU A 251 -19.08 4.33 -5.08
C LEU A 251 -20.51 4.06 -5.51
N ARG A 252 -21.22 4.98 -6.16
CA ARG A 252 -22.58 4.70 -6.66
C ARG A 252 -22.59 3.75 -7.85
N GLN A 253 -21.56 3.76 -8.68
CA GLN A 253 -21.41 2.79 -9.78
C GLN A 253 -21.24 1.36 -9.27
N SER A 254 -20.22 1.10 -8.45
CA SER A 254 -19.99 -0.21 -7.84
C SER A 254 -18.88 -0.16 -6.78
N LEU A 255 -18.81 -1.19 -5.91
CA LEU A 255 -17.68 -1.32 -4.97
C LEU A 255 -16.36 -1.51 -5.71
N SER A 256 -16.34 -2.26 -6.81
CA SER A 256 -15.14 -2.44 -7.64
C SER A 256 -14.65 -1.13 -8.26
N ALA A 257 -15.57 -0.30 -8.77
CA ALA A 257 -15.23 1.01 -9.32
C ALA A 257 -14.64 1.95 -8.25
N PHE A 258 -15.21 1.93 -7.04
CA PHE A 258 -14.70 2.67 -5.90
C PHE A 258 -13.32 2.21 -5.42
N GLU A 259 -13.10 0.89 -5.29
CA GLU A 259 -11.78 0.36 -4.90
C GLU A 259 -10.72 0.73 -5.94
N ARG A 260 -11.06 0.65 -7.23
CA ARG A 260 -10.18 1.11 -8.32
C ARG A 260 -9.90 2.62 -8.20
N TRP A 261 -10.92 3.44 -7.99
CA TRP A 261 -10.73 4.89 -7.80
C TRP A 261 -9.79 5.22 -6.64
N CYS A 262 -9.92 4.54 -5.49
CA CYS A 262 -9.03 4.73 -4.35
C CYS A 262 -7.56 4.41 -4.68
N ASP A 263 -7.35 3.32 -5.42
CA ASP A 263 -6.02 2.88 -5.84
C ASP A 263 -5.43 3.81 -6.90
N ASP A 264 -6.26 4.33 -7.81
CA ASP A 264 -5.87 5.26 -8.88
C ASP A 264 -5.60 6.68 -8.36
N LEU A 265 -6.23 7.10 -7.27
CA LEU A 265 -6.11 8.47 -6.75
C LEU A 265 -4.66 8.81 -6.42
N ILE A 266 -3.95 7.91 -5.74
CA ILE A 266 -2.53 8.10 -5.42
C ILE A 266 -1.74 8.23 -6.74
N MET A 267 -1.99 7.36 -7.71
CA MET A 267 -1.29 7.38 -9.00
C MET A 267 -1.51 8.69 -9.77
N LYS A 268 -2.76 9.16 -9.84
CA LYS A 268 -3.13 10.44 -10.47
C LYS A 268 -2.41 11.61 -9.81
N LYS A 269 -2.32 11.63 -8.48
CA LYS A 269 -1.71 12.74 -7.72
C LYS A 269 -0.18 12.74 -7.80
N ILE A 270 0.46 11.58 -8.02
CA ILE A 270 1.92 11.50 -8.20
C ILE A 270 2.37 11.64 -9.66
N ARG A 271 1.50 11.40 -10.66
CA ARG A 271 1.81 11.50 -12.10
C ARG A 271 2.48 12.83 -12.52
N PRO A 272 2.15 14.01 -11.96
CA PRO A 272 2.86 15.26 -12.26
C PRO A 272 4.38 15.21 -11.99
N GLN A 273 4.85 14.28 -11.15
CA GLN A 273 6.28 14.07 -10.94
C GLN A 273 7.01 13.60 -12.20
N LEU A 274 6.32 13.17 -13.28
CA LEU A 274 6.94 12.91 -14.59
C LEU A 274 7.58 14.14 -15.22
N TYR A 275 7.13 15.34 -14.83
CA TYR A 275 7.60 16.61 -15.38
C TYR A 275 8.48 17.38 -14.41
N ASN A 276 8.58 16.94 -13.15
CA ASN A 276 9.42 17.57 -12.14
C ASN A 276 10.90 17.17 -12.33
N ALA A 277 11.78 18.11 -12.58
CA ALA A 277 13.20 17.82 -12.80
C ALA A 277 14.03 17.79 -11.50
N PHE A 278 13.44 18.09 -10.33
CA PHE A 278 14.18 18.32 -9.10
C PHE A 278 13.57 17.62 -7.88
N GLY A 279 14.46 17.34 -6.91
CA GLY A 279 14.08 16.86 -5.59
C GLY A 279 13.72 15.37 -5.52
N LEU A 280 13.10 15.02 -4.41
CA LEU A 280 12.77 13.64 -4.04
C LEU A 280 11.59 13.05 -4.83
N GLY A 281 10.66 13.91 -5.27
CA GLY A 281 9.37 13.52 -5.82
C GLY A 281 9.45 12.51 -6.99
N PRO A 282 10.32 12.70 -8.00
CA PRO A 282 10.46 11.73 -9.09
C PRO A 282 10.93 10.34 -8.64
N LEU A 283 11.88 10.27 -7.68
CA LEU A 283 12.37 9.00 -7.14
C LEU A 283 11.24 8.29 -6.35
N ALA A 284 10.54 9.04 -5.50
CA ALA A 284 9.44 8.55 -4.71
C ALA A 284 8.29 8.03 -5.60
N ALA A 285 7.95 8.78 -6.65
CA ALA A 285 6.93 8.39 -7.62
C ALA A 285 7.33 7.12 -8.39
N TYR A 286 8.62 6.95 -8.72
CA TYR A 286 9.11 5.72 -9.37
C TYR A 286 8.93 4.48 -8.47
N ILE A 287 9.22 4.58 -7.17
CA ILE A 287 9.00 3.49 -6.21
C ILE A 287 7.51 3.10 -6.20
N LEU A 288 6.62 4.10 -6.04
CA LEU A 288 5.18 3.87 -6.01
C LEU A 288 4.64 3.33 -7.35
N ALA A 289 5.20 3.78 -8.47
CA ALA A 289 4.88 3.26 -9.80
C ALA A 289 5.19 1.76 -9.90
N ARG A 290 6.38 1.34 -9.47
CA ARG A 290 6.74 -0.09 -9.49
C ARG A 290 5.84 -0.94 -8.60
N GLU A 291 5.54 -0.48 -7.38
CA GLU A 291 4.59 -1.19 -6.51
C GLU A 291 3.20 -1.33 -7.15
N ASN A 292 2.74 -0.29 -7.85
CA ASN A 292 1.47 -0.35 -8.57
C ASN A 292 1.50 -1.34 -9.74
N GLU A 293 2.59 -1.40 -10.49
CA GLU A 293 2.77 -2.41 -11.56
C GLU A 293 2.73 -3.81 -11.00
N ILE A 294 3.45 -4.08 -9.91
CA ILE A 294 3.47 -5.40 -9.27
C ILE A 294 2.06 -5.79 -8.84
N LYS A 295 1.29 -4.87 -8.24
CA LYS A 295 -0.11 -5.11 -7.87
C LYS A 295 -0.99 -5.42 -9.09
N SER A 296 -0.82 -4.68 -10.18
CA SER A 296 -1.58 -4.87 -11.42
C SER A 296 -1.23 -6.21 -12.10
N VAL A 297 0.06 -6.54 -12.22
CA VAL A 297 0.53 -7.81 -12.79
C VAL A 297 0.08 -8.99 -11.95
N ARG A 298 0.22 -8.92 -10.61
CA ARG A 298 -0.28 -9.97 -9.70
C ARG A 298 -1.76 -10.24 -9.90
N MET A 299 -2.56 -9.19 -10.07
CA MET A 299 -3.99 -9.33 -10.30
C MET A 299 -4.30 -9.95 -11.67
N ILE A 300 -3.58 -9.57 -12.73
CA ILE A 300 -3.73 -10.17 -14.07
C ILE A 300 -3.37 -11.66 -14.03
N LEU A 301 -2.22 -12.02 -13.43
CA LEU A 301 -1.80 -13.42 -13.28
C LEU A 301 -2.79 -14.24 -12.45
N ALA A 302 -3.31 -13.69 -11.35
CA ALA A 302 -4.34 -14.33 -10.56
C ALA A 302 -5.62 -14.54 -11.37
N GLY A 303 -6.06 -13.54 -12.13
CA GLY A 303 -7.22 -13.65 -13.01
C GLY A 303 -7.06 -14.72 -14.08
N LYS A 304 -5.88 -14.80 -14.72
CA LYS A 304 -5.55 -15.84 -15.71
C LYS A 304 -5.52 -17.24 -15.09
N ARG A 305 -4.88 -17.40 -13.94
CA ARG A 305 -4.83 -18.68 -13.22
C ARG A 305 -6.22 -19.17 -12.80
N SER A 306 -7.12 -18.24 -12.48
CA SER A 306 -8.51 -18.54 -12.12
C SER A 306 -9.46 -18.63 -13.33
N GLY A 307 -8.99 -18.44 -14.56
CA GLY A 307 -9.82 -18.47 -15.76
C GLY A 307 -10.88 -17.36 -15.83
N LEU A 308 -10.61 -16.20 -15.21
CA LEU A 308 -11.53 -15.07 -15.26
C LEU A 308 -11.61 -14.49 -16.68
N GLN A 309 -12.78 -13.97 -17.04
CA GLN A 309 -12.98 -13.26 -18.30
C GLN A 309 -12.12 -12.00 -18.34
N GLU A 310 -11.62 -11.67 -19.53
CA GLU A 310 -10.76 -10.50 -19.74
C GLU A 310 -11.41 -9.20 -19.24
N GLU A 311 -12.71 -9.04 -19.45
CA GLU A 311 -13.43 -7.83 -19.02
C GLU A 311 -13.45 -7.68 -17.50
N THR A 312 -13.63 -8.77 -16.76
CA THR A 312 -13.58 -8.77 -15.29
C THR A 312 -12.19 -8.40 -14.77
N VAL A 313 -11.12 -8.83 -15.45
CA VAL A 313 -9.76 -8.44 -15.10
C VAL A 313 -9.53 -6.96 -15.45
N ARG A 314 -9.99 -6.53 -16.63
CA ARG A 314 -9.88 -5.15 -17.14
C ARG A 314 -10.53 -4.14 -16.21
N GLU A 315 -11.72 -4.44 -15.70
CA GLU A 315 -12.46 -3.57 -14.78
C GLU A 315 -11.68 -3.24 -13.49
N ARG A 316 -10.78 -4.14 -13.08
CA ARG A 316 -10.03 -4.02 -11.81
C ARG A 316 -8.61 -3.47 -11.99
N ILE A 317 -8.17 -3.26 -13.23
CA ILE A 317 -6.81 -2.77 -13.49
C ILE A 317 -6.73 -1.29 -13.13
N ARG A 318 -5.63 -0.98 -12.43
CA ARG A 318 -5.29 0.36 -11.95
C ARG A 318 -4.67 1.18 -13.07
N GLU A 319 -4.75 2.49 -12.96
CA GLU A 319 -4.02 3.43 -13.80
C GLU A 319 -2.50 3.19 -13.67
N THR A 320 -1.78 3.29 -14.79
CA THR A 320 -0.31 3.23 -14.82
C THR A 320 0.31 4.59 -14.57
N TYR A 321 1.56 4.61 -14.12
CA TYR A 321 2.29 5.87 -13.94
C TYR A 321 2.63 6.52 -15.30
N VAL A 322 3.08 5.68 -16.26
CA VAL A 322 3.47 6.05 -17.63
C VAL A 322 2.43 5.64 -18.67
#